data_AF-A0A1P9WTS4-F1
#
_entry.id   AF-A0A1P9WTS4-F1
#
_cell.length_a   1.000
_cell.length_b   1.000
_cell.length_c   1.000
_cell.angle_alpha   90.00
_cell.angle_beta   90.00
_cell.angle_gamma   90.00
#
_symmetry.space_group_name_H-M   'P 1'
#
loop_
_entity.id
_entity.type
_entity.pdbx_description
1 polymer ?
#
loop_
_entity_poly.entity_id
_entity_poly.type
_entity_poly.pdbx_seq_one_letter_code
_entity_poly.pdbx_strand_id
1 'polypeptide(L)'
;MFDMNPLNLPDAQLQQLIMLFVAGMLGFIIGYMSRQGIIRQLEGDLASTERAVDDCLRMPVVSAGLSTEESLVLNRVRARAGELNFSRIGIATAAQADDLKVIVGVGPFLEKKLHAIGIYTFRQIANFTPEDVEKVNDIIEFFPGRIERDNWVGQAAELAKK
;
A
#
# COMPACT_ATOMS: atom_id res chain seq x y z
N MET A 1 -38.55 32.09 -82.05
CA MET A 1 -38.89 31.01 -81.10
C MET A 1 -37.56 30.53 -80.55
N PHE A 2 -37.21 30.95 -79.33
CA PHE A 2 -35.90 30.68 -78.73
C PHE A 2 -35.91 29.29 -78.08
N ASP A 3 -35.08 28.40 -78.59
CA ASP A 3 -34.93 27.03 -78.07
C ASP A 3 -34.03 27.08 -76.82
N MET A 4 -34.65 27.32 -75.67
CA MET A 4 -34.00 27.22 -74.36
C MET A 4 -33.87 25.73 -74.01
N ASN A 5 -32.88 25.05 -74.57
CA ASN A 5 -32.49 23.72 -74.11
C ASN A 5 -31.45 23.88 -72.97
N PRO A 6 -31.84 23.77 -71.69
CA PRO A 6 -30.98 24.06 -70.55
C PRO A 6 -29.89 23.00 -70.31
N LEU A 7 -29.84 21.94 -71.13
CA LEU A 7 -28.90 20.81 -71.01
C LEU A 7 -27.74 20.87 -72.01
N ASN A 8 -27.73 21.84 -72.94
CA ASN A 8 -26.69 21.94 -73.98
C ASN A 8 -25.76 23.16 -73.79
N LEU A 9 -25.56 23.58 -72.54
CA LEU A 9 -24.51 24.55 -72.19
C LEU A 9 -23.22 23.75 -71.90
N PRO A 10 -22.11 23.98 -72.63
CA PRO A 10 -20.87 23.20 -72.51
C PRO A 10 -20.26 23.23 -71.10
N ASP A 11 -20.60 24.25 -70.30
CA ASP A 11 -20.07 24.46 -68.96
C ASP A 11 -20.84 23.69 -67.85
N ALA A 12 -22.05 23.18 -68.12
CA ALA A 12 -22.89 22.58 -67.08
C ALA A 12 -22.33 21.24 -66.55
N GLN A 13 -21.80 20.39 -67.44
CA GLN A 13 -21.18 19.12 -67.08
C GLN A 13 -19.90 19.32 -66.26
N LEU A 14 -19.08 20.30 -66.66
CA LEU A 14 -17.86 20.68 -65.94
C LEU A 14 -18.20 21.21 -64.54
N GLN A 15 -19.22 22.06 -64.43
CA GLN A 15 -19.66 22.61 -63.15
C GLN A 15 -20.17 21.52 -62.19
N GLN A 16 -20.90 20.50 -62.69
CA GLN A 16 -21.35 19.37 -61.88
C GLN A 16 -20.18 18.54 -61.35
N LEU A 17 -19.17 18.26 -62.18
CA LEU A 17 -17.97 17.52 -61.76
C LEU A 17 -17.15 18.30 -60.73
N ILE A 18 -17.02 19.62 -60.89
CA ILE A 18 -16.34 20.48 -59.91
C ILE A 18 -17.07 20.43 -58.56
N MET A 19 -18.40 20.53 -58.54
CA MET A 19 -19.17 20.46 -57.28
C MET A 19 -19.02 19.10 -56.58
N LEU A 20 -19.03 17.99 -57.34
CA LEU A 20 -18.82 16.66 -56.77
C LEU A 20 -17.41 16.47 -56.22
N PHE A 21 -16.39 16.99 -56.92
CA PHE A 21 -15.01 16.93 -56.47
C PHE A 21 -14.79 17.74 -55.19
N VAL A 22 -15.33 18.96 -55.13
CA VAL A 22 -15.26 19.81 -53.93
C VAL A 22 -16.00 19.16 -52.76
N ALA A 23 -17.20 18.60 -52.99
CA ALA A 23 -17.95 17.89 -51.94
C ALA A 23 -17.18 16.66 -51.42
N GLY A 24 -16.56 15.88 -52.31
CA GLY A 24 -15.73 14.73 -51.93
C GLY A 24 -14.48 15.13 -51.15
N MET A 25 -13.78 16.18 -51.59
CA MET A 25 -12.61 16.73 -50.89
C MET A 25 -12.97 17.24 -49.49
N LEU A 26 -14.05 18.02 -49.37
CA LEU A 26 -14.52 18.53 -48.07
C LEU A 26 -14.92 17.39 -47.14
N GLY A 27 -15.67 16.39 -47.64
CA GLY A 27 -16.04 15.21 -46.87
C GLY A 27 -14.83 14.40 -46.41
N PHE A 28 -13.83 14.21 -47.27
CA PHE A 28 -12.58 13.53 -46.93
C PHE A 28 -11.77 14.28 -45.87
N ILE A 29 -11.65 15.61 -45.97
CA ILE A 29 -10.94 16.44 -44.99
C ILE A 29 -11.64 16.37 -43.63
N ILE A 30 -12.97 16.55 -43.58
CA ILE A 30 -13.75 16.49 -42.34
C ILE A 30 -13.66 15.09 -41.71
N GLY A 31 -13.78 14.03 -42.51
CA GLY A 31 -13.66 12.66 -42.05
C GLY A 31 -12.26 12.33 -41.52
N TYR A 32 -11.22 12.79 -42.21
CA TYR A 32 -9.83 12.60 -41.80
C TYR A 32 -9.52 13.34 -40.49
N MET A 33 -9.97 14.59 -40.35
CA MET A 33 -9.80 15.36 -39.11
C MET A 33 -10.52 14.73 -37.92
N SER A 34 -11.78 14.29 -38.10
CA SER A 34 -12.55 13.62 -37.04
C SER A 34 -11.91 12.30 -36.62
N ARG A 35 -11.48 11.47 -37.58
CA ARG A 35 -10.83 10.19 -37.32
C ARG A 35 -9.48 10.37 -36.60
N GLN A 36 -8.68 11.36 -36.99
CA GLN A 36 -7.43 11.66 -36.29
C GLN A 36 -7.66 12.13 -34.85
N GLY A 37 -8.74 12.86 -34.58
CA GLY A 37 -9.11 13.24 -33.21
C GLY A 37 -9.40 12.03 -32.32
N ILE A 38 -10.18 11.07 -32.82
CA ILE A 38 -10.55 9.84 -32.09
C ILE A 38 -9.31 8.98 -31.80
N ILE A 39 -8.41 8.83 -32.77
CA ILE A 39 -7.17 8.06 -32.59
C ILE A 39 -6.31 8.66 -31.47
N ARG A 40 -6.12 9.98 -31.47
CA ARG A 40 -5.36 10.69 -30.43
C ARG A 40 -5.99 10.54 -29.04
N GLN A 41 -7.32 10.52 -28.97
CA GLN A 41 -8.03 10.32 -27.71
C GLN A 41 -7.82 8.89 -27.17
N LEU A 42 -7.94 7.88 -28.03
CA LEU A 42 -7.71 6.47 -27.66
C LEU A 42 -6.26 6.20 -27.23
N GLU A 43 -5.28 6.79 -27.91
CA GLU A 43 -3.86 6.72 -27.50
C GLU A 43 -3.64 7.38 -26.13
N GLY A 44 -4.33 8.48 -25.86
CA GLY A 44 -4.32 9.15 -24.55
C GLY A 44 -4.91 8.28 -23.44
N ASP A 45 -6.04 7.62 -23.70
CA ASP A 45 -6.72 6.74 -22.74
C ASP A 45 -5.94 5.44 -22.47
N LEU A 46 -5.27 4.90 -23.49
CA LEU A 46 -4.39 3.74 -23.31
C LEU A 46 -3.17 4.11 -22.45
N ALA A 47 -2.56 5.27 -22.72
CA ALA A 47 -1.43 5.77 -21.95
C ALA A 47 -1.81 6.16 -20.51
N SER A 48 -3.04 6.62 -20.25
CA SER A 48 -3.51 6.89 -18.88
C SER A 48 -3.76 5.60 -18.10
N THR A 49 -4.33 4.59 -18.77
CA THR A 49 -4.56 3.26 -18.18
C THR A 49 -3.24 2.55 -17.86
N GLU A 50 -2.27 2.58 -18.77
CA GLU A 50 -0.93 1.99 -18.55
C GLU A 50 -0.24 2.64 -17.35
N ARG A 51 -0.32 3.96 -17.21
CA ARG A 51 0.19 4.67 -16.03
C ARG A 51 -0.53 4.29 -14.75
N ALA A 52 -1.87 4.16 -14.77
CA ALA A 52 -2.63 3.76 -13.58
C ALA A 52 -2.29 2.33 -13.13
N VAL A 53 -2.03 1.42 -14.06
CA VAL A 53 -1.56 0.07 -13.76
C VAL A 53 -0.13 0.08 -13.21
N ASP A 54 0.78 0.84 -13.83
CA ASP A 54 2.17 0.98 -13.35
C ASP A 54 2.23 1.62 -11.95
N ASP A 55 1.37 2.60 -11.66
CA ASP A 55 1.28 3.25 -10.35
C ASP A 55 0.73 2.29 -9.28
N CYS A 56 -0.29 1.48 -9.61
CA CYS A 56 -0.78 0.40 -8.74
C CYS A 56 0.27 -0.70 -8.50
N LEU A 57 1.11 -1.01 -9.49
CA LEU A 57 2.19 -2.00 -9.36
C LEU A 57 3.40 -1.43 -8.61
N ARG A 58 3.64 -0.12 -8.70
CA ARG A 58 4.67 0.59 -7.95
C ARG A 58 4.23 0.97 -6.53
N MET A 59 2.93 0.99 -6.27
CA MET A 59 2.44 1.12 -4.90
C MET A 59 3.01 -0.03 -4.08
N PRO A 60 3.75 0.26 -3.00
CA PRO A 60 4.18 -0.78 -2.10
C PRO A 60 2.92 -1.27 -1.39
N VAL A 61 2.42 -2.42 -1.85
CA VAL A 61 1.43 -3.20 -1.12
C VAL A 61 2.05 -3.49 0.25
N VAL A 62 1.62 -2.75 1.29
CA VAL A 62 1.82 -3.02 2.74
C VAL A 62 3.10 -2.51 3.44
N SER A 63 4.09 -1.87 2.79
CA SER A 63 5.36 -1.52 3.50
C SER A 63 5.67 -0.04 3.77
N ALA A 64 4.99 0.94 3.15
CA ALA A 64 5.36 2.36 3.32
C ALA A 64 4.68 3.06 4.51
N GLY A 65 3.43 2.70 4.85
CA GLY A 65 2.69 3.28 5.97
C GLY A 65 3.07 2.72 7.35
N LEU A 66 3.62 1.50 7.39
CA LEU A 66 3.95 0.82 8.64
C LEU A 66 5.00 1.60 9.44
N SER A 67 6.04 2.14 8.81
CA SER A 67 7.15 2.73 9.56
C SER A 67 6.75 3.93 10.45
N THR A 68 5.87 4.82 9.99
CA THR A 68 5.50 6.02 10.75
C THR A 68 4.58 5.68 11.91
N GLU A 69 3.48 4.96 11.65
CA GLU A 69 2.53 4.58 12.70
C GLU A 69 3.15 3.60 13.69
N GLU A 70 3.92 2.62 13.20
CA GLU A 70 4.67 1.67 14.03
C GLU A 70 5.69 2.39 14.91
N SER A 71 6.42 3.37 14.37
CA SER A 71 7.36 4.18 15.15
C SER A 71 6.67 5.03 16.21
N LEU A 72 5.49 5.60 15.90
CA LEU A 72 4.70 6.35 16.87
C LEU A 72 4.25 5.45 18.02
N VAL A 73 3.74 4.26 17.72
CA VAL A 73 3.38 3.25 18.75
C VAL A 73 4.62 2.89 19.57
N LEU A 74 5.74 2.59 18.91
CA LEU A 74 6.98 2.17 19.58
C LEU A 74 7.53 3.25 20.51
N ASN A 75 7.44 4.52 20.10
CA ASN A 75 7.87 5.66 20.91
C ASN A 75 7.01 5.81 22.18
N ARG A 76 5.68 5.63 22.07
CA ARG A 76 4.77 5.66 23.22
C ARG A 76 5.03 4.50 24.18
N VAL A 77 5.18 3.29 23.63
CA VAL A 77 5.52 2.07 24.38
C VAL A 77 6.85 2.24 25.13
N ARG A 78 7.89 2.74 24.45
CA ARG A 78 9.21 3.03 25.04
C ARG A 78 9.13 4.04 26.18
N ALA A 79 8.31 5.09 26.06
CA ALA A 79 8.17 6.10 27.10
C ALA A 79 7.67 5.54 28.44
N ARG A 80 6.94 4.40 28.39
CA ARG A 80 6.36 3.72 29.54
C ARG A 80 7.24 2.58 30.09
N ALA A 81 8.41 2.33 29.50
CA ALA A 81 9.31 1.25 29.94
C ALA A 81 9.68 1.34 31.43
N GLY A 82 9.78 2.55 31.99
CA GLY A 82 10.12 2.79 33.40
C GLY A 82 9.08 2.32 34.42
N GLU A 83 7.89 1.92 34.00
CA GLU A 83 6.84 1.38 34.89
C GLU A 83 7.12 -0.06 35.36
N LEU A 84 8.07 -0.74 34.71
CA LEU A 84 8.45 -2.14 34.96
C LEU A 84 9.57 -2.27 36.01
N ASN A 85 9.52 -3.36 36.78
CA ASN A 85 10.53 -3.62 37.81
C ASN A 85 11.70 -4.46 37.26
N PHE A 86 12.66 -3.80 36.60
CA PHE A 86 13.85 -4.48 36.04
C PHE A 86 14.80 -5.06 37.08
N SER A 87 14.77 -4.58 38.32
CA SER A 87 15.56 -5.18 39.41
C SER A 87 15.19 -6.66 39.63
N ARG A 88 13.93 -7.00 39.33
CA ARG A 88 13.37 -8.34 39.49
C ARG A 88 13.30 -9.10 38.17
N ILE A 89 12.80 -8.46 37.11
CA ILE A 89 12.69 -9.05 35.76
C ILE A 89 14.08 -9.40 35.20
N GLY A 90 15.07 -8.57 35.50
CA GLY A 90 16.43 -8.65 34.97
C GLY A 90 16.65 -7.68 33.82
N ILE A 91 17.93 -7.33 33.62
CA ILE A 91 18.39 -6.42 32.57
C ILE A 91 19.11 -7.24 31.50
N ALA A 92 18.78 -6.99 30.24
CA ALA A 92 19.46 -7.54 29.07
C ALA A 92 19.65 -6.44 28.04
N THR A 93 20.54 -6.66 27.08
CA THR A 93 20.77 -5.77 25.95
C THR A 93 20.39 -6.44 24.65
N ALA A 94 20.24 -5.66 23.57
CA ALA A 94 19.94 -6.19 22.25
C ALA A 94 20.98 -7.22 21.74
N ALA A 95 22.22 -7.17 22.23
CA ALA A 95 23.26 -8.14 21.89
C ALA A 95 23.00 -9.54 22.49
N GLN A 96 22.14 -9.63 23.50
CA GLN A 96 21.74 -10.85 24.17
C GLN A 96 20.31 -11.25 23.79
N ALA A 97 19.72 -10.61 22.77
CA ALA A 97 18.32 -10.83 22.44
C ALA A 97 18.09 -12.26 21.94
N ASP A 98 17.10 -12.91 22.56
CA ASP A 98 16.55 -14.17 22.10
C ASP A 98 15.52 -13.92 20.99
N ASP A 99 15.21 -14.95 20.20
CA ASP A 99 14.09 -14.91 19.25
C ASP A 99 12.77 -15.08 20.00
N LEU A 100 12.17 -13.99 20.47
CA LEU A 100 10.95 -14.02 21.27
C LEU A 100 9.75 -14.55 20.49
N LYS A 101 9.81 -14.55 19.15
CA LYS A 101 8.75 -15.06 18.27
C LYS A 101 8.59 -16.58 18.36
N VAL A 102 9.54 -17.28 18.99
CA VAL A 102 9.41 -18.71 19.31
C VAL A 102 8.28 -18.95 20.32
N ILE A 103 7.93 -17.96 21.15
CA ILE A 103 6.79 -18.04 22.08
C ILE A 103 5.49 -17.89 21.29
N VAL A 104 4.57 -18.84 21.45
CA VAL A 104 3.25 -18.78 20.81
C VAL A 104 2.51 -17.51 21.25
N GLY A 105 2.03 -16.75 20.27
CA GLY A 105 1.34 -15.47 20.49
C GLY A 105 2.25 -14.24 20.38
N VAL A 106 3.58 -14.41 20.31
CA VAL A 106 4.52 -13.32 20.04
C VAL A 106 4.79 -13.20 18.55
N GLY A 107 4.21 -12.18 17.92
CA GLY A 107 4.51 -11.85 16.51
C GLY A 107 5.69 -10.89 16.36
N PRO A 108 6.20 -10.67 15.12
CA PRO A 108 7.35 -9.80 14.87
C PRO A 108 7.19 -8.37 15.40
N PHE A 109 5.98 -7.80 15.31
CA PHE A 109 5.75 -6.45 15.84
C PHE A 109 5.67 -6.44 17.38
N LEU A 110 5.17 -7.51 17.99
CA LEU A 110 5.08 -7.62 19.44
C LEU A 110 6.47 -7.78 20.07
N GLU A 111 7.35 -8.56 19.43
CA GLU A 111 8.77 -8.63 19.75
C GLU A 111 9.41 -7.23 19.73
N LYS A 112 9.18 -6.43 18.69
CA LYS A 112 9.69 -5.04 18.64
C LYS A 112 9.17 -4.20 19.82
N LYS A 113 7.89 -4.30 20.18
CA LYS A 113 7.32 -3.60 21.35
C LYS A 113 8.01 -4.02 22.65
N LEU A 114 8.20 -5.32 22.86
CA LEU A 114 8.95 -5.87 24.01
C LEU A 114 10.39 -5.34 24.04
N HIS A 115 11.06 -5.33 22.89
CA HIS A 115 12.42 -4.80 22.76
C HIS A 115 12.48 -3.28 23.07
N ALA A 116 11.43 -2.53 22.73
CA ALA A 116 11.37 -1.10 23.03
C ALA A 116 11.19 -0.80 24.52
N ILE A 117 10.64 -1.74 25.30
CA ILE A 117 10.58 -1.66 26.77
C ILE A 117 11.74 -2.40 27.44
N GLY A 118 12.77 -2.83 26.73
CA GLY A 118 13.96 -3.44 27.32
C GLY A 118 13.82 -4.92 27.69
N ILE A 119 12.79 -5.59 27.19
CA ILE A 119 12.63 -7.05 27.31
C ILE A 119 13.21 -7.68 26.05
N TYR A 120 14.31 -8.41 26.18
CA TYR A 120 15.06 -9.01 25.07
C TYR A 120 15.20 -10.52 25.17
N THR A 121 15.02 -11.11 26.35
CA THR A 121 15.37 -12.52 26.61
C THR A 121 14.20 -13.33 27.12
N PHE A 122 14.21 -14.64 26.86
CA PHE A 122 13.28 -15.60 27.45
C PHE A 122 13.35 -15.56 28.97
N ARG A 123 14.56 -15.41 29.55
CA ARG A 123 14.74 -15.31 31.00
C ARG A 123 13.97 -14.15 31.63
N GLN A 124 13.93 -12.99 30.98
CA GLN A 124 13.16 -11.85 31.49
C GLN A 124 11.66 -12.15 31.51
N ILE A 125 11.12 -12.73 30.43
CA ILE A 125 9.70 -13.10 30.33
C ILE A 125 9.35 -14.21 31.33
N ALA A 126 10.23 -15.21 31.49
CA ALA A 126 10.08 -16.29 32.45
C ALA A 126 10.02 -15.79 33.90
N ASN A 127 10.63 -14.64 34.16
CA ASN A 127 10.59 -14.01 35.46
C ASN A 127 9.30 -13.23 35.71
N PHE A 128 8.42 -12.95 34.75
CA PHE A 128 7.24 -12.09 34.99
C PHE A 128 6.34 -12.62 36.13
N THR A 129 5.94 -11.72 37.03
CA THR A 129 4.84 -11.99 37.98
C THR A 129 3.50 -11.64 37.34
N PRO A 130 2.35 -12.02 37.94
CA PRO A 130 1.03 -11.61 37.44
C PRO A 130 0.92 -10.09 37.28
N GLU A 131 1.50 -9.31 38.20
CA GLU A 131 1.49 -7.85 38.13
C GLU A 131 2.32 -7.33 36.95
N ASP A 132 3.47 -7.95 36.65
CA ASP A 132 4.28 -7.57 35.49
C ASP A 132 3.61 -7.99 34.18
N VAL A 133 2.90 -9.13 34.15
CA VAL A 133 2.10 -9.53 32.98
C VAL A 133 1.02 -8.50 32.68
N GLU A 134 0.29 -8.04 33.70
CA GLU A 134 -0.74 -7.02 33.54
C GLU A 134 -0.15 -5.70 33.02
N LYS A 135 0.95 -5.24 33.63
CA LYS A 135 1.65 -4.02 33.20
C LYS A 135 2.19 -4.13 31.78
N VAL A 136 2.87 -5.21 31.45
CA VAL A 136 3.44 -5.43 30.11
C VAL A 136 2.32 -5.50 29.08
N ASN A 137 1.20 -6.16 29.38
CA ASN A 137 0.04 -6.20 28.49
C ASN A 137 -0.49 -4.79 28.18
N ASP A 138 -0.64 -3.95 29.20
CA ASP A 138 -1.10 -2.57 29.06
C ASP A 138 -0.09 -1.70 28.29
N ILE A 139 1.19 -1.75 28.67
CA ILE A 139 2.26 -0.94 28.06
C ILE A 139 2.42 -1.25 26.58
N ILE A 140 2.40 -2.53 26.18
CA ILE A 140 2.55 -2.92 24.78
C ILE A 140 1.23 -2.81 23.99
N GLU A 141 0.16 -2.27 24.58
CA GLU A 141 -1.16 -2.11 23.96
C GLU A 141 -1.67 -3.45 23.38
N PHE A 142 -1.58 -4.54 24.15
CA PHE A 142 -2.01 -5.88 23.71
C PHE A 142 -3.37 -6.27 24.30
N PHE A 143 -4.02 -7.24 23.65
CA PHE A 143 -5.33 -7.70 24.09
C PHE A 143 -5.23 -8.34 25.48
N PRO A 144 -6.03 -7.86 26.45
CA PRO A 144 -5.96 -8.33 27.82
C PRO A 144 -6.16 -9.85 27.92
N GLY A 145 -5.40 -10.47 28.83
CA GLY A 145 -5.45 -11.91 29.11
C GLY A 145 -4.77 -12.82 28.08
N ARG A 146 -4.26 -12.30 26.95
CA ARG A 146 -3.59 -13.15 25.95
C ARG A 146 -2.25 -13.69 26.42
N ILE A 147 -1.46 -12.89 27.16
CA ILE A 147 -0.16 -13.32 27.69
C ILE A 147 -0.31 -14.54 28.62
N GLU A 148 -1.37 -14.56 29.44
CA GLU A 148 -1.69 -15.67 30.35
C GLU A 148 -2.28 -16.86 29.60
N ARG A 149 -3.26 -16.62 28.72
CA ARG A 149 -3.93 -17.68 27.94
C ARG A 149 -2.95 -18.43 27.05
N ASP A 150 -2.01 -17.71 26.44
CA ASP A 150 -0.96 -18.28 25.61
C ASP A 150 0.25 -18.73 26.46
N ASN A 151 0.19 -18.63 27.80
CA ASN A 151 1.22 -19.09 28.73
C ASN A 151 2.65 -18.64 28.38
N TRP A 152 2.84 -17.35 28.12
CA TRP A 152 4.15 -16.82 27.73
C TRP A 152 5.24 -17.11 28.77
N VAL A 153 4.92 -16.92 30.05
CA VAL A 153 5.86 -17.12 31.16
C VAL A 153 6.33 -18.58 31.22
N GLY A 154 5.40 -19.53 31.10
CA GLY A 154 5.74 -20.96 31.10
C GLY A 154 6.55 -21.37 29.88
N GLN A 155 6.19 -20.89 28.69
CA GLN A 155 6.95 -21.16 27.46
C GLN A 155 8.37 -20.57 27.54
N ALA A 156 8.49 -19.32 28.00
CA ALA A 156 9.77 -18.66 28.17
C ALA A 156 10.66 -19.37 29.20
N ALA A 157 10.07 -19.91 30.28
CA ALA A 157 10.81 -20.67 31.29
C ALA A 157 11.39 -21.98 30.72
N GLU A 158 10.69 -22.65 29.80
CA GLU A 158 11.21 -23.83 29.10
C GLU A 158 12.29 -23.48 28.07
N LEU A 159 12.11 -22.36 27.37
CA LEU A 159 13.08 -21.88 26.38
C LEU A 159 14.37 -21.36 27.04
N ALA A 160 14.28 -20.72 28.21
CA ALA A 160 15.42 -20.20 28.95
C ALA A 160 16.34 -21.29 29.55
N LYS A 161 15.90 -22.55 29.58
CA LYS A 161 16.68 -23.71 30.07
C LYS A 161 17.50 -24.37 28.97
N LYS A 162 17.17 -24.13 27.70
CA LYS A 162 17.87 -24.71 26.54
C LYS A 162 19.17 -23.96 26.27
#